data_AF-A0A927AT39-F1
#
_entry.id   AF-A0A927AT39-F1
#
_cell.length_a   1.000
_cell.length_b   1.000
_cell.length_c   1.000
_cell.angle_alpha   90.00
_cell.angle_beta   90.00
_cell.angle_gamma   90.00
#
_symmetry.space_group_name_H-M   'P 1'
#
loop_
_entity.id
_entity.type
_entity.pdbx_description
1 polymer ?
#
loop_
_entity_poly.entity_id
_entity_poly.type
_entity_poly.pdbx_seq_one_letter_code
_entity_poly.pdbx_strand_id
1 'polypeptide(L)'
;MIYETNLLIRHIRQKTLPPARTILAIVVIGELEAFALKADWGAQKLDFMRDMVEQYPPVDITNDLIRYYAEIDAYSQGKLQGYSLGTSARNMGKNDIWIPATALYLDMELHTTDNDFDHLPTLGLRLVKH
;
A
#
# COMPACT_ATOMS: atom_id res chain seq x y z
N MET A 1 -5.77 -6.71 7.10
CA MET A 1 -5.73 -6.39 5.66
C MET A 1 -5.03 -5.07 5.50
N ILE A 2 -4.20 -4.92 4.47
CA ILE A 2 -3.54 -3.67 4.13
C ILE A 2 -4.28 -3.07 2.94
N TYR A 3 -4.56 -1.77 3.01
CA TYR A 3 -5.21 -1.03 1.94
C TYR A 3 -4.19 -0.15 1.25
N GLU A 4 -4.18 -0.20 -0.08
CA GLU A 4 -3.49 0.77 -0.90
C GLU A 4 -4.15 2.15 -0.82
N THR A 5 -3.37 3.20 -1.06
CA THR A 5 -3.70 4.60 -0.75
C THR A 5 -4.99 5.06 -1.42
N ASN A 6 -5.24 4.70 -2.68
CA ASN A 6 -6.43 5.08 -3.44
C ASN A 6 -7.72 4.55 -2.82
N LEU A 7 -7.71 3.35 -2.23
CA LEU A 7 -8.85 2.82 -1.50
C LEU A 7 -9.16 3.63 -0.23
N LEU A 8 -8.14 4.04 0.51
CA LEU A 8 -8.35 4.88 1.70
C LEU A 8 -8.81 6.29 1.33
N ILE A 9 -8.29 6.88 0.25
CA ILE A 9 -8.80 8.15 -0.30
C ILE A 9 -10.28 8.03 -0.65
N ARG A 10 -10.72 6.89 -1.23
CA ARG A 10 -12.13 6.63 -1.52
C ARG A 10 -12.97 6.61 -0.24
N HIS A 11 -12.52 5.91 0.81
CA HIS A 11 -13.18 5.90 2.12
C HIS A 11 -13.34 7.30 2.71
N ILE A 12 -12.27 8.11 2.69
CA ILE A 12 -12.26 9.50 3.17
C ILE A 12 -13.24 10.37 2.37
N ARG A 13 -13.24 10.26 1.04
CA ARG A 13 -14.18 11.01 0.17
C ARG A 13 -15.64 10.66 0.45
N GLN A 14 -15.91 9.40 0.77
CA GLN A 14 -17.25 8.90 1.08
C GLN A 14 -17.64 9.09 2.56
N LYS A 15 -16.72 9.57 3.41
CA LYS A 15 -16.89 9.64 4.87
C LYS A 15 -17.30 8.29 5.47
N THR A 16 -16.65 7.23 4.99
CA THR A 16 -16.83 5.87 5.49
C THR A 16 -15.51 5.37 6.06
N LEU A 17 -15.58 4.49 7.06
CA LEU A 17 -14.40 3.84 7.59
C LEU A 17 -14.06 2.59 6.76
N PRO A 18 -12.76 2.27 6.59
CA PRO A 18 -12.36 0.98 6.05
C PRO A 18 -12.75 -0.16 7.02
N PRO A 19 -12.61 -1.44 6.64
CA PRO A 19 -12.94 -2.54 7.53
C PRO A 19 -12.16 -2.50 8.86
N ALA A 20 -12.79 -2.93 9.95
CA ALA A 20 -12.21 -2.83 11.30
C ALA A 20 -10.85 -3.53 11.51
N ARG A 21 -10.48 -4.49 10.65
CA ARG A 21 -9.20 -5.21 10.70
C ARG A 21 -8.14 -4.64 9.74
N THR A 22 -8.30 -3.38 9.36
CA THR A 22 -7.35 -2.67 8.50
C THR A 22 -6.10 -2.33 9.32
N ILE A 23 -4.94 -2.48 8.69
CA ILE A 23 -3.64 -2.04 9.20
C ILE A 23 -3.11 -1.01 8.21
N LEU A 24 -2.56 0.09 8.72
CA LEU A 24 -2.06 1.19 7.91
C LEU A 24 -0.53 1.12 7.82
N ALA A 25 0.01 0.90 6.64
CA ALA A 25 1.45 1.09 6.45
C ALA A 25 1.77 2.60 6.61
N ILE A 26 2.85 2.93 7.30
CA ILE A 26 3.22 4.34 7.56
C ILE A 26 3.40 5.15 6.27
N VAL A 27 3.84 4.50 5.18
CA VAL A 27 3.94 5.11 3.85
C VAL A 27 2.58 5.55 3.31
N VAL A 28 1.52 4.78 3.54
CA VAL A 28 0.16 5.13 3.12
C VAL A 28 -0.33 6.35 3.89
N ILE A 29 -0.05 6.42 5.20
CA ILE A 29 -0.39 7.59 6.02
C ILE A 29 0.32 8.84 5.47
N GLY A 30 1.62 8.72 5.15
CA GLY A 30 2.37 9.82 4.52
C GLY A 30 1.81 10.24 3.16
N GLU A 31 1.36 9.28 2.33
CA GLU A 31 0.73 9.58 1.04
C GLU A 31 -0.63 10.25 1.20
N LEU A 32 -1.44 9.84 2.18
CA LEU A 32 -2.72 10.47 2.50
C LEU A 32 -2.52 11.94 2.90
N GLU A 33 -1.59 12.22 3.81
CA GLU A 33 -1.27 13.59 4.24
C GLU A 33 -0.74 14.43 3.05
N ALA A 34 0.19 13.87 2.26
CA ALA A 34 0.71 14.55 1.08
C ALA A 34 -0.37 14.83 0.04
N PHE A 35 -1.30 13.88 -0.18
CA PHE A 35 -2.43 14.07 -1.08
C PHE A 35 -3.39 15.15 -0.56
N ALA A 36 -3.70 15.13 0.74
CA ALA A 36 -4.59 16.10 1.36
C ALA A 36 -4.06 17.54 1.22
N LEU A 37 -2.76 17.73 1.42
CA LEU A 37 -2.08 19.03 1.22
C LEU A 37 -2.13 19.49 -0.23
N LYS A 38 -1.84 18.59 -1.19
CA LYS A 38 -1.85 18.92 -2.63
C LYS A 38 -3.26 19.21 -3.16
N ALA A 39 -4.26 18.52 -2.61
CA ALA A 39 -5.65 18.61 -3.05
C ALA A 39 -6.46 19.69 -2.32
N ASP A 40 -5.82 20.50 -1.48
CA ASP A 40 -6.44 21.57 -0.68
C ASP A 40 -7.71 21.09 0.06
N TRP A 41 -7.56 19.98 0.79
CA TRP A 41 -8.69 19.43 1.54
C TRP A 41 -9.13 20.37 2.65
N GLY A 42 -10.39 20.78 2.62
CA GLY A 42 -10.99 21.57 3.70
C GLY A 42 -11.05 20.81 5.03
N ALA A 43 -11.17 21.57 6.12
CA ALA A 43 -11.09 21.09 7.52
C ALA A 43 -11.88 19.80 7.78
N GLN A 44 -13.14 19.73 7.34
CA GLN A 44 -13.98 18.55 7.57
C GLN A 44 -13.38 17.24 7.03
N LYS A 45 -12.69 17.28 5.89
CA LYS A 45 -12.09 16.08 5.29
C LYS A 45 -10.75 15.73 5.94
N LEU A 46 -9.98 16.75 6.34
CA LEU A 46 -8.76 16.57 7.11
C LEU A 46 -9.05 15.96 8.48
N ASP A 47 -10.06 16.46 9.19
CA ASP A 47 -10.46 15.94 10.50
C ASP A 47 -10.90 14.48 10.38
N PHE A 48 -11.76 14.16 9.38
CA PHE A 48 -12.14 12.77 9.13
C PHE A 48 -10.95 11.86 8.81
N MET A 49 -10.00 12.33 8.00
CA MET A 49 -8.80 11.55 7.67
C MET A 49 -7.96 11.27 8.92
N ARG A 50 -7.74 12.27 9.78
CA ARG A 50 -6.97 12.13 11.02
C ARG A 50 -7.67 11.21 12.01
N ASP A 51 -8.96 11.41 12.23
CA ASP A 51 -9.78 10.54 13.06
C ASP A 51 -9.75 9.10 12.55
N MET A 52 -9.78 8.90 11.23
CA MET A 52 -9.65 7.57 10.63
C MET A 52 -8.27 6.99 10.91
N VAL A 53 -7.18 7.72 10.66
CA VAL A 53 -5.80 7.25 10.89
C VAL A 53 -5.57 6.87 12.35
N GLU A 54 -6.10 7.63 13.30
CA GLU A 54 -5.99 7.35 14.73
C GLU A 54 -6.72 6.06 15.16
N GLN A 55 -7.72 5.60 14.40
CA GLN A 55 -8.49 4.39 14.70
C GLN A 55 -7.80 3.09 14.28
N TYR A 56 -6.80 3.14 13.39
CA TYR A 56 -6.16 1.94 12.85
C TYR A 56 -4.70 1.85 13.25
N PRO A 57 -4.19 0.65 13.57
CA PRO A 57 -2.81 0.48 13.96
C PRO A 57 -1.88 0.81 12.79
N PRO A 58 -0.88 1.71 12.99
CA PRO A 58 0.16 1.95 12.01
C PRO A 58 1.20 0.83 12.05
N VAL A 59 1.87 0.60 10.91
CA VAL A 59 3.05 -0.26 10.82
C VAL A 59 4.19 0.54 10.21
N ASP A 60 5.25 0.69 11.00
CA ASP A 60 6.48 1.38 10.62
C ASP A 60 7.35 0.53 9.69
N ILE A 61 8.21 1.21 8.93
CA ILE A 61 9.27 0.53 8.18
C ILE A 61 10.35 0.10 9.18
N THR A 62 10.60 -1.20 9.25
CA THR A 62 11.67 -1.79 10.06
C THR A 62 12.70 -2.48 9.16
N ASN A 63 13.84 -2.87 9.75
CA ASN A 63 14.87 -3.62 9.03
C ASN A 63 14.35 -4.94 8.45
N ASP A 64 13.35 -5.56 9.09
CA ASP A 64 12.78 -6.83 8.65
C ASP A 64 11.98 -6.71 7.33
N LEU A 65 11.49 -5.50 7.01
CA LEU A 65 10.80 -5.24 5.74
C LEU A 65 11.77 -5.06 4.56
N ILE A 66 13.04 -4.78 4.80
CA ILE A 66 14.03 -4.45 3.75
C ILE A 66 14.14 -5.58 2.72
N ARG A 67 14.14 -6.84 3.17
CA ARG A 67 14.24 -7.99 2.27
C ARG A 67 13.06 -8.02 1.28
N TYR A 68 11.84 -7.78 1.77
CA TYR A 68 10.63 -7.82 0.96
C TYR A 68 10.61 -6.68 -0.04
N TYR A 69 11.01 -5.49 0.39
CA TYR A 69 11.18 -4.35 -0.52
C TYR A 69 12.16 -4.67 -1.64
N ALA A 70 13.35 -5.19 -1.30
CA ALA A 70 14.39 -5.49 -2.28
C ALA A 70 13.98 -6.59 -3.26
N GLU A 71 13.31 -7.65 -2.77
CA GLU A 71 12.78 -8.73 -3.61
C GLU A 71 11.70 -8.21 -4.56
N ILE A 72 10.76 -7.40 -4.08
CA ILE A 72 9.71 -6.80 -4.91
C ILE A 72 10.32 -5.89 -5.99
N ASP A 73 11.25 -4.99 -5.65
CA ASP A 73 11.89 -4.10 -6.63
C ASP A 73 12.66 -4.92 -7.68
N ALA A 74 13.50 -5.87 -7.24
CA ALA A 74 14.26 -6.73 -8.15
C ALA A 74 13.36 -7.57 -9.06
N TYR A 75 12.29 -8.15 -8.54
CA TYR A 75 11.34 -8.94 -9.33
C TYR A 75 10.54 -8.07 -10.30
N SER A 76 10.05 -6.91 -9.85
CA SER A 76 9.33 -5.95 -10.69
C SER A 76 10.20 -5.45 -11.84
N GLN A 77 11.51 -5.37 -11.63
CA GLN A 77 12.48 -5.02 -12.67
C GLN A 77 12.91 -6.21 -13.57
N GLY A 78 12.38 -7.42 -13.33
CA GLY A 78 12.75 -8.64 -14.06
C GLY A 78 14.18 -9.11 -13.78
N LYS A 79 14.74 -8.75 -12.62
CA LYS A 79 16.15 -8.98 -12.23
C LYS A 79 16.31 -9.94 -11.05
N LEU A 80 15.22 -10.40 -10.45
CA LEU A 80 15.27 -11.38 -9.35
C LEU A 80 15.57 -12.78 -9.89
N GLN A 81 16.72 -13.33 -9.52
CA GLN A 81 17.14 -14.67 -9.93
C GLN A 81 16.14 -15.74 -9.47
N GLY A 82 15.84 -16.71 -10.33
CA GLY A 82 14.88 -17.77 -10.06
C GLY A 82 13.40 -17.40 -10.29
N TYR A 83 13.11 -16.13 -10.58
CA TYR A 83 11.77 -15.66 -10.88
C TYR A 83 11.70 -15.06 -12.29
N SER A 84 10.66 -15.41 -13.05
CA SER A 84 10.39 -14.80 -14.35
C SER A 84 9.18 -13.90 -14.23
N LEU A 85 9.35 -12.62 -14.56
CA LEU A 85 8.25 -11.66 -14.60
C LEU A 85 7.27 -11.93 -15.76
N GLY A 86 7.73 -12.60 -16.82
CA GLY A 86 6.92 -12.92 -18.00
C GLY A 86 6.52 -11.72 -18.87
N THR A 87 6.87 -10.50 -18.46
CA THR A 87 6.57 -9.24 -19.18
C THR A 87 7.79 -8.31 -19.18
N SER A 88 7.65 -7.12 -19.77
CA SER A 88 8.60 -6.03 -19.55
C SER A 88 8.66 -5.63 -18.08
N ALA A 89 9.76 -4.97 -17.68
CA ALA A 89 9.92 -4.41 -16.35
C ALA A 89 8.71 -3.52 -15.97
N ARG A 90 8.28 -3.65 -14.71
CA ARG A 90 7.21 -2.89 -14.07
C ARG A 90 7.87 -1.84 -13.19
N ASN A 91 7.80 -0.59 -13.63
CA ASN A 91 8.28 0.53 -12.83
C ASN A 91 7.23 0.87 -11.77
N MET A 92 7.59 0.70 -10.50
CA MET A 92 6.72 1.02 -9.38
C MET A 92 7.23 2.29 -8.67
N GLY A 93 6.30 3.09 -8.15
CA GLY A 93 6.65 4.15 -7.22
C GLY A 93 7.34 3.59 -5.99
N LYS A 94 8.20 4.37 -5.34
CA LYS A 94 8.97 3.86 -4.20
C LYS A 94 8.08 3.53 -3.01
N ASN A 95 6.99 4.26 -2.82
CA ASN A 95 5.96 3.94 -1.82
C ASN A 95 5.14 2.71 -2.22
N ASP A 96 4.83 2.55 -3.50
CA ASP A 96 4.14 1.36 -4.04
C ASP A 96 4.92 0.06 -3.84
N ILE A 97 6.21 0.11 -3.52
CA ILE A 97 6.98 -1.08 -3.16
C ILE A 97 6.86 -1.36 -1.65
N TRP A 98 6.87 -0.33 -0.80
CA TRP A 98 6.74 -0.48 0.65
C TRP A 98 5.37 -1.03 1.08
N ILE A 99 4.30 -0.66 0.38
CA ILE A 99 2.94 -1.14 0.66
C ILE A 99 2.84 -2.69 0.57
N PRO A 100 3.14 -3.33 -0.58
CA PRO A 100 3.11 -4.79 -0.69
C PRO A 100 4.22 -5.46 0.13
N ALA A 101 5.36 -4.81 0.37
CA ALA A 101 6.39 -5.33 1.28
C ALA A 101 5.85 -5.48 2.71
N THR A 102 5.06 -4.50 3.18
CA THR A 102 4.39 -4.57 4.48
C THR A 102 3.36 -5.71 4.51
N ALA A 103 2.61 -5.92 3.42
CA ALA A 103 1.61 -6.99 3.33
C ALA A 103 2.25 -8.38 3.34
N LEU A 104 3.35 -8.57 2.61
CA LEU A 104 4.12 -9.81 2.62
C LEU A 104 4.76 -10.08 3.99
N TYR A 105 5.32 -9.05 4.62
CA TYR A 105 5.96 -9.18 5.94
C TYR A 105 4.98 -9.65 7.02
N LEU A 106 3.78 -9.06 7.04
CA LEU A 106 2.75 -9.38 8.02
C LEU A 106 1.91 -10.62 7.66
N ASP A 107 2.20 -11.25 6.52
CA ASP A 107 1.37 -12.28 5.92
C ASP A 107 -0.11 -11.84 5.88
N MET A 108 -0.39 -10.77 5.15
CA MET A 108 -1.71 -10.15 5.02
C MET A 108 -2.11 -9.94 3.56
N GLU A 109 -3.42 -9.83 3.35
CA GLU A 109 -3.99 -9.41 2.07
C GLU A 109 -3.70 -7.93 1.80
N LEU A 110 -3.29 -7.62 0.56
CA LEU A 110 -3.25 -6.28 0.01
C LEU A 110 -4.51 -6.03 -0.83
N HIS A 111 -5.27 -5.00 -0.47
CA HIS A 111 -6.44 -4.55 -1.20
C HIS A 111 -6.06 -3.33 -2.04
N THR A 112 -6.42 -3.34 -3.33
CA THR A 112 -6.11 -2.24 -4.25
C THR A 112 -7.11 -2.17 -5.41
N THR A 113 -7.22 -1.01 -6.04
CA THR A 113 -7.86 -0.84 -7.36
C THR A 113 -6.87 -0.86 -8.52
N ASP A 114 -5.57 -0.76 -8.23
CA ASP A 114 -4.54 -0.49 -9.24
C ASP A 114 -3.92 -1.78 -9.74
N ASN A 115 -3.60 -1.82 -11.04
CA ASN A 115 -3.00 -2.96 -11.71
C ASN A 115 -1.47 -3.05 -11.54
N ASP A 116 -0.90 -2.12 -10.79
CA ASP A 116 0.54 -2.06 -10.56
C ASP A 116 1.06 -3.19 -9.68
N PHE A 117 0.18 -3.87 -8.96
CA PHE A 117 0.51 -4.98 -8.06
C PHE A 117 0.24 -6.37 -8.66
N ASP A 118 -0.30 -6.45 -9.89
CA ASP A 118 -0.83 -7.69 -10.48
C ASP A 118 0.20 -8.80 -10.65
N HIS A 119 1.49 -8.44 -10.77
CA HIS A 119 2.57 -9.40 -10.94
C HIS A 119 3.07 -9.97 -9.61
N LEU A 120 2.76 -9.33 -8.48
CA LEU A 120 3.30 -9.67 -7.16
C LEU A 120 2.73 -10.95 -6.49
N PRO A 121 1.58 -11.52 -6.88
CA PRO A 121 1.16 -12.84 -6.39
C PRO A 121 2.19 -13.94 -6.61
N THR A 122 3.06 -13.81 -7.63
CA THR A 122 4.21 -14.70 -7.86
C THR A 122 5.18 -14.74 -6.67
N LEU A 123 5.28 -13.66 -5.90
CA LEU A 123 6.09 -13.59 -4.68
C LEU A 123 5.32 -13.99 -3.41
N GLY A 124 4.11 -14.55 -3.56
CA GLY A 124 3.26 -14.95 -2.44
C GLY A 124 2.33 -13.86 -1.91
N LEU A 125 2.27 -12.69 -2.55
CA LEU A 125 1.36 -11.63 -2.13
C LEU A 125 -0.09 -12.04 -2.35
N ARG A 126 -0.91 -12.01 -1.29
CA ARG A 126 -2.37 -12.19 -1.42
C ARG A 126 -3.01 -10.87 -1.85
N LEU A 127 -3.34 -10.77 -3.14
CA LEU A 127 -3.91 -9.57 -3.73
C LEU A 127 -5.44 -9.67 -3.85
N VAL A 128 -6.16 -8.62 -3.43
CA VAL A 128 -7.62 -8.50 -3.54
C VAL A 128 -7.96 -7.24 -4.36
N LYS A 129 -8.73 -7.41 -5.42
CA LYS A 129 -9.15 -6.34 -6.36
C LYS A 129 -10.54 -5.80 -6.05
N HIS A 130 -10.74 -4.50 -6.22
CA HIS A 130 -11.98 -3.74 -5.96
C HIS A 130 -12.42 -2.88 -7.14
#